data_AF-A0A7G6XJA5-F1
#
_entry.id   AF-A0A7G6XJA5-F1
#
_cell.length_a   1.000
_cell.length_b   1.000
_cell.length_c   1.000
_cell.angle_alpha   90.00
_cell.angle_beta   90.00
_cell.angle_gamma   90.00
#
_symmetry.space_group_name_H-M   'P 1'
#
loop_
_entity.id
_entity.type
_entity.pdbx_description
1 polymer ?
#
loop_
_entity_poly.entity_id
_entity_poly.type
_entity_poly.pdbx_seq_one_letter_code
_entity_poly.pdbx_strand_id
1 'polypeptide(L)'
;MSFVSSKSVMRVTVAAAALASFALTAPQASAVESVPTAGGVRISAAADDATRAVAQAQPAAAAATANLCGAGYELTFAEQLPDSRRFGTLFLYRKGSSASCAVFDNNLGTAKYMKLKLCETKSRPAGTPRVCSTDEGTFSQYAGPVRVNDVCGEVTAILKQDGIAIIDRVRLVPPCK
;
A
#
# COMPACT_ATOMS: atom_id res chain seq x y z
N MET A 1 -14.25 78.60 32.98
CA MET A 1 -15.23 78.75 31.88
C MET A 1 -14.70 77.97 30.69
N SER A 2 -15.38 77.07 29.99
CA SER A 2 -16.62 76.32 30.18
C SER A 2 -16.58 75.20 29.13
N PHE A 3 -17.06 74.02 29.47
CA PHE A 3 -17.25 72.85 28.60
C PHE A 3 -18.35 73.06 27.56
N VAL A 4 -18.23 72.46 26.37
CA VAL A 4 -19.34 71.98 25.49
C VAL A 4 -18.73 70.95 24.50
N SER A 5 -19.36 69.89 23.96
CA SER A 5 -20.46 68.96 24.30
C SER A 5 -20.76 68.15 23.03
N SER A 6 -20.97 66.83 23.17
CA SER A 6 -22.00 65.98 22.52
C SER A 6 -22.14 65.77 20.99
N LYS A 7 -22.10 64.46 20.66
CA LYS A 7 -23.12 63.63 19.96
C LYS A 7 -23.42 63.78 18.46
N SER A 8 -23.11 62.68 17.78
CA SER A 8 -24.03 61.79 17.03
C SER A 8 -24.36 62.01 15.54
N VAL A 9 -24.51 60.83 14.92
CA VAL A 9 -25.36 60.45 13.77
C VAL A 9 -24.66 60.29 12.41
N MET A 10 -24.23 59.05 12.23
CA MET A 10 -24.18 58.23 11.01
C MET A 10 -25.29 58.49 9.98
N ARG A 11 -24.90 58.64 8.70
CA ARG A 11 -25.63 58.18 7.49
C ARG A 11 -24.70 58.33 6.28
N VAL A 12 -23.98 57.26 5.94
CA VAL A 12 -23.23 57.18 4.66
C VAL A 12 -24.11 56.43 3.68
N THR A 13 -24.55 57.15 2.65
CA THR A 13 -25.25 56.63 1.48
C THR A 13 -24.28 55.80 0.64
N VAL A 14 -24.68 54.56 0.34
CA VAL A 14 -23.98 53.61 -0.53
C VAL A 14 -24.00 54.13 -1.97
N ALA A 15 -22.83 54.31 -2.57
CA ALA A 15 -22.68 54.46 -4.01
C ALA A 15 -21.93 53.24 -4.54
N ALA A 16 -22.65 52.42 -5.31
CA ALA A 16 -22.17 51.21 -5.93
C ALA A 16 -21.07 51.51 -6.96
N ALA A 17 -19.89 50.92 -6.77
CA ALA A 17 -18.84 50.86 -7.79
C ALA A 17 -18.80 49.45 -8.38
N ALA A 18 -18.89 49.38 -9.70
CA ALA A 18 -19.03 48.18 -10.50
C ALA A 18 -17.96 47.11 -10.20
N LEU A 19 -18.41 45.88 -9.90
CA LEU A 19 -17.55 44.71 -9.87
C LEU A 19 -17.29 44.27 -11.32
N ALA A 20 -16.08 44.58 -11.82
CA ALA A 20 -15.53 43.93 -12.99
C ALA A 20 -15.33 42.44 -12.65
N SER A 21 -16.22 41.60 -13.18
CA SER A 21 -16.10 40.15 -13.14
C SER A 21 -14.94 39.72 -14.05
N PHE A 22 -13.73 39.70 -13.50
CA PHE A 22 -12.65 38.89 -14.07
C PHE A 22 -13.07 37.42 -13.92
N ALA A 23 -13.49 36.83 -15.04
CA ALA A 23 -13.65 35.39 -15.17
C ALA A 23 -12.28 34.74 -14.90
N LEU A 24 -12.04 34.36 -13.65
CA LEU A 24 -11.03 33.40 -13.29
C LEU A 24 -11.42 32.10 -13.98
N THR A 25 -10.76 31.77 -15.09
CA THR A 25 -10.67 30.40 -15.56
C THR A 25 -9.84 29.63 -14.55
N ALA A 26 -10.44 29.31 -13.39
CA ALA A 26 -9.88 28.33 -12.49
C ALA A 26 -9.80 27.02 -13.28
N PRO A 27 -8.64 26.36 -13.35
CA PRO A 27 -8.57 25.01 -13.85
C PRO A 27 -9.55 24.20 -13.00
N GLN A 28 -10.55 23.62 -13.66
CA GLN A 28 -11.43 22.65 -13.02
C GLN A 28 -10.52 21.47 -12.70
N ALA A 29 -9.97 21.42 -11.49
CA ALA A 29 -9.34 20.22 -10.99
C ALA A 29 -10.46 19.20 -10.82
N SER A 30 -10.68 18.39 -11.86
CA SER A 30 -11.49 17.19 -11.73
C SER A 30 -10.85 16.37 -10.61
N ALA A 31 -11.57 16.25 -9.50
CA ALA A 31 -11.26 15.27 -8.47
C ALA A 31 -11.44 13.89 -9.12
N VAL A 32 -10.37 13.39 -9.74
CA VAL A 32 -10.22 11.94 -9.92
C VAL A 32 -10.21 11.41 -8.51
N GLU A 33 -11.27 10.71 -8.12
CA GLU A 33 -11.38 9.95 -6.87
C GLU A 33 -10.00 9.35 -6.58
N SER A 34 -9.29 9.95 -5.64
CA SER A 34 -7.87 9.65 -5.43
C SER A 34 -7.81 8.28 -4.80
N VAL A 35 -7.59 7.25 -5.62
CA VAL A 35 -7.17 5.93 -5.15
C VAL A 35 -6.02 6.20 -4.19
N PRO A 36 -6.11 5.81 -2.90
CA PRO A 36 -5.12 6.18 -1.92
C PRO A 36 -3.75 5.64 -2.36
N THR A 37 -2.89 6.55 -2.82
CA THR A 37 -1.55 6.25 -3.29
C THR A 37 -0.54 6.57 -2.20
N ALA A 38 -0.15 5.57 -1.41
CA ALA A 38 1.07 5.67 -0.62
C ALA A 38 2.27 5.48 -1.58
N GLY A 39 3.08 6.51 -1.78
CA GLY A 39 4.27 6.42 -2.64
C GLY A 39 4.00 6.07 -4.11
N GLY A 40 2.80 6.36 -4.64
CA GLY A 40 2.41 6.03 -6.02
C GLY A 40 1.89 4.59 -6.23
N VAL A 41 1.76 3.79 -5.17
CA VAL A 41 1.19 2.44 -5.22
C VAL A 41 -0.33 2.49 -5.21
N ARG A 42 -0.98 1.75 -6.10
CA ARG A 42 -2.43 1.53 -6.01
C ARG A 42 -2.73 0.57 -4.87
N ILE A 43 -3.47 1.03 -3.86
CA ILE A 43 -3.95 0.18 -2.76
C ILE A 43 -5.36 -0.30 -3.10
N SER A 44 -5.55 -1.61 -3.08
CA SER A 44 -6.84 -2.24 -3.35
C SER A 44 -7.89 -1.81 -2.32
N ALA A 45 -9.16 -1.71 -2.74
CA ALA A 45 -10.27 -1.50 -1.82
C ALA A 45 -10.40 -2.64 -0.79
N ALA A 46 -9.96 -3.85 -1.14
CA ALA A 46 -9.97 -5.01 -0.25
C ALA A 46 -8.83 -5.02 0.79
N ALA A 47 -7.89 -4.07 0.72
CA ALA A 47 -6.83 -3.93 1.72
C ALA A 47 -7.42 -3.38 3.04
N ASP A 48 -7.08 -4.06 4.14
CA ASP A 48 -7.46 -3.66 5.49
C ASP A 48 -6.63 -2.47 6.01
N ASP A 49 -7.03 -1.93 7.16
CA ASP A 49 -6.37 -0.78 7.77
C ASP A 49 -4.92 -1.07 8.15
N ALA A 50 -4.61 -2.31 8.54
CA ALA A 50 -3.24 -2.73 8.84
C ALA A 50 -2.34 -2.65 7.58
N THR A 51 -2.82 -3.17 6.46
CA THR A 51 -2.13 -3.08 5.16
C THR A 51 -1.93 -1.63 4.75
N ARG A 52 -2.97 -0.80 4.89
CA ARG A 52 -2.89 0.64 4.60
C ARG A 52 -1.85 1.32 5.49
N ALA A 53 -1.84 1.03 6.79
CA ALA A 53 -0.87 1.58 7.72
C ALA A 53 0.57 1.19 7.37
N VAL A 54 0.82 -0.08 6.99
CA VAL A 54 2.15 -0.51 6.53
C VAL A 54 2.57 0.23 5.26
N ALA A 55 1.67 0.39 4.30
CA ALA A 55 1.95 1.13 3.07
C ALA A 55 2.28 2.60 3.33
N GLN A 56 1.56 3.26 4.24
CA GLN A 56 1.80 4.65 4.63
C GLN A 56 3.10 4.83 5.43
N ALA A 57 3.43 3.87 6.29
CA ALA A 57 4.68 3.89 7.04
C ALA A 57 5.91 3.59 6.16
N GLN A 58 5.71 2.91 5.03
CA GLN A 58 6.79 2.43 4.17
C GLN A 58 6.52 2.68 2.66
N PRO A 59 6.28 3.93 2.24
CA PRO A 59 5.82 4.22 0.89
C PRO A 59 6.85 3.82 -0.17
N ALA A 60 8.14 3.98 0.11
CA ALA A 60 9.20 3.61 -0.83
C ALA A 60 9.32 2.09 -1.02
N ALA A 61 9.21 1.29 0.05
CA ALA A 61 9.26 -0.17 -0.03
C ALA A 61 8.04 -0.71 -0.77
N ALA A 62 6.84 -0.18 -0.46
CA ALA A 62 5.62 -0.54 -1.17
C ALA A 62 5.72 -0.21 -2.67
N ALA A 63 6.30 0.94 -3.04
CA ALA A 63 6.50 1.34 -4.43
C ALA A 63 7.51 0.45 -5.16
N ALA A 64 8.66 0.19 -4.55
CA ALA A 64 9.70 -0.67 -5.10
C ALA A 64 9.16 -2.08 -5.37
N THR A 65 8.49 -2.67 -4.38
CA THR A 65 7.94 -4.04 -4.51
C THR A 65 6.73 -4.11 -5.45
N ALA A 66 5.92 -3.06 -5.57
CA ALA A 66 4.89 -2.96 -6.59
C ALA A 66 5.49 -2.98 -8.01
N ASN A 67 6.58 -2.24 -8.23
CA ASN A 67 7.29 -2.21 -9.52
C ASN A 67 7.86 -3.59 -9.89
N LEU A 68 8.34 -4.36 -8.91
CA LEU A 68 8.78 -5.74 -9.13
C LEU A 68 7.65 -6.64 -9.60
N CYS A 69 6.44 -6.46 -9.05
CA CYS A 69 5.26 -7.21 -9.50
C CYS A 69 4.80 -6.80 -10.91
N GLY A 70 4.91 -5.52 -11.24
CA GLY A 70 4.67 -4.96 -12.56
C GLY A 70 3.32 -4.24 -12.68
N ALA A 71 3.04 -3.71 -13.88
CA ALA A 71 1.86 -2.88 -14.11
C ALA A 71 0.53 -3.64 -13.92
N GLY A 72 -0.45 -2.93 -13.34
CA GLY A 72 -1.81 -3.43 -13.07
C GLY A 72 -1.94 -4.23 -11.78
N TYR A 73 -0.87 -4.37 -11.00
CA TYR A 73 -0.90 -4.95 -9.67
C TYR A 73 -1.26 -3.89 -8.61
N GLU A 74 -2.14 -4.24 -7.68
CA GLU A 74 -2.59 -3.39 -6.58
C GLU A 74 -2.26 -4.04 -5.25
N LEU A 75 -1.75 -3.26 -4.30
CA LEU A 75 -1.41 -3.74 -2.97
C LEU A 75 -2.69 -4.18 -2.26
N THR A 76 -2.76 -5.44 -1.87
CA THR A 76 -3.93 -5.96 -1.15
C THR A 76 -3.61 -6.47 0.24
N PHE A 77 -2.34 -6.79 0.51
CA PHE A 77 -1.91 -7.19 1.84
C PHE A 77 -0.48 -6.75 2.09
N ALA A 78 -0.22 -6.21 3.27
CA ALA A 78 1.12 -5.89 3.73
C ALA A 78 1.24 -6.16 5.22
N GLU A 79 2.34 -6.80 5.64
CA GLU A 79 2.58 -7.14 7.03
C GLU A 79 4.06 -6.98 7.38
N GLN A 80 4.31 -6.29 8.49
CA GLN A 80 5.64 -6.25 9.12
C GLN A 80 5.85 -7.53 9.93
N LEU A 81 6.99 -8.17 9.74
CA LEU A 81 7.33 -9.46 10.33
C LEU A 81 8.60 -9.38 11.16
N PRO A 82 8.71 -10.17 12.24
CA PRO A 82 7.63 -11.00 12.80
C PRO A 82 6.54 -10.15 13.50
N ASP A 83 6.86 -8.91 13.84
CA ASP A 83 6.06 -7.95 14.59
C ASP A 83 6.65 -6.53 14.39
N SER A 84 6.51 -5.64 15.38
CA SER A 84 7.08 -4.28 15.37
C SER A 84 8.61 -4.23 15.25
N ARG A 85 9.33 -5.32 15.52
CA ARG A 85 10.78 -5.41 15.27
C ARG A 85 11.13 -5.30 13.79
N ARG A 86 10.19 -5.62 12.90
CA ARG A 86 10.29 -5.46 11.44
C ARG A 86 11.64 -5.95 10.88
N PHE A 87 11.90 -7.24 11.02
CA PHE A 87 13.02 -7.91 10.37
C PHE A 87 12.79 -8.12 8.87
N GLY A 88 11.52 -8.19 8.46
CA GLY A 88 11.12 -8.16 7.06
C GLY A 88 9.71 -7.63 6.90
N THR A 89 9.32 -7.33 5.67
CA THR A 89 7.96 -6.89 5.34
C THR A 89 7.44 -7.71 4.18
N LEU A 90 6.32 -8.39 4.39
CA LEU A 90 5.67 -9.19 3.37
C LEU A 90 4.65 -8.33 2.61
N PHE A 91 4.83 -8.19 1.31
CA PHE A 91 3.91 -7.48 0.43
C PHE A 91 3.23 -8.45 -0.55
N LEU A 92 1.93 -8.27 -0.71
CA LEU A 92 1.14 -8.99 -1.70
C LEU A 92 0.29 -8.06 -2.55
N TYR A 93 0.40 -8.30 -3.84
CA TYR A 93 -0.28 -7.56 -4.87
C TYR A 93 -1.17 -8.47 -5.70
N ARG A 94 -2.28 -7.91 -6.18
CA ARG A 94 -3.19 -8.61 -7.09
C ARG A 94 -3.37 -7.87 -8.38
N LYS A 95 -3.51 -8.62 -9.47
CA LYS A 95 -3.90 -8.09 -10.77
C LYS A 95 -5.29 -8.59 -11.11
N GLY A 96 -6.28 -7.70 -10.92
CA GLY A 96 -7.69 -8.02 -11.08
C GLY A 96 -8.10 -9.25 -10.26
N SER A 97 -8.90 -10.13 -10.88
CA SER A 97 -9.37 -11.37 -10.24
C SER A 97 -8.58 -12.63 -10.66
N SER A 98 -7.39 -12.47 -11.26
CA SER A 98 -6.72 -13.58 -11.95
C SER A 98 -5.34 -13.95 -11.42
N ALA A 99 -4.62 -13.03 -10.77
CA ALA A 99 -3.23 -13.29 -10.41
C ALA A 99 -2.81 -12.58 -9.13
N SER A 100 -1.88 -13.22 -8.41
CA SER A 100 -1.22 -12.70 -7.22
C SER A 100 0.29 -12.68 -7.41
N CYS A 101 0.92 -11.70 -6.77
CA CYS A 101 2.36 -11.52 -6.71
C CYS A 101 2.76 -11.23 -5.27
N ALA A 102 3.76 -11.95 -4.76
CA ALA A 102 4.29 -11.72 -3.43
C ALA A 102 5.77 -11.33 -3.51
N VAL A 103 6.16 -10.39 -2.65
CA VAL A 103 7.56 -9.99 -2.44
C VAL A 103 7.80 -9.91 -0.94
N PHE A 104 8.94 -10.44 -0.49
CA PHE A 104 9.33 -10.42 0.92
C PHE A 104 10.60 -9.58 1.08
N ASP A 105 10.42 -8.39 1.64
CA ASP A 105 11.46 -7.38 1.83
C ASP A 105 12.32 -7.69 3.07
N ASN A 106 13.64 -7.54 2.93
CA ASN A 106 14.62 -7.73 4.00
C ASN A 106 14.90 -6.39 4.68
N ASN A 107 14.54 -6.28 5.95
CA ASN A 107 14.71 -5.04 6.71
C ASN A 107 15.91 -5.08 7.69
N LEU A 108 16.79 -6.09 7.59
CA LEU A 108 17.98 -6.24 8.45
C LEU A 108 19.27 -5.62 7.87
N GLY A 109 19.22 -5.05 6.68
CA GLY A 109 20.36 -4.35 6.05
C GLY A 109 21.57 -5.22 5.70
N THR A 110 21.46 -6.55 5.88
CA THR A 110 22.50 -7.53 5.55
C THR A 110 21.87 -8.68 4.81
N ALA A 111 22.65 -9.38 3.98
CA ALA A 111 22.14 -10.54 3.27
C ALA A 111 21.73 -11.64 4.25
N LYS A 112 20.50 -12.13 4.10
CA LYS A 112 19.94 -13.20 4.92
C LYS A 112 19.43 -14.31 4.03
N TYR A 113 19.44 -15.54 4.54
CA TYR A 113 18.70 -16.59 3.90
C TYR A 113 17.21 -16.26 4.02
N MET A 114 16.52 -16.25 2.90
CA MET A 114 15.09 -16.02 2.82
C MET A 114 14.45 -17.05 1.90
N LYS A 115 13.21 -17.41 2.22
CA LYS A 115 12.34 -18.20 1.36
C LYS A 115 11.00 -17.50 1.27
N LEU A 116 10.53 -17.29 0.06
CA LEU A 116 9.18 -16.87 -0.21
C LEU A 116 8.51 -17.90 -1.11
N LYS A 117 7.39 -18.45 -0.65
CA LYS A 117 6.58 -19.38 -1.42
C LYS A 117 5.14 -18.89 -1.45
N LEU A 118 4.53 -18.93 -2.63
CA LEU A 118 3.13 -18.58 -2.86
C LEU A 118 2.46 -19.76 -3.57
N CYS A 119 1.43 -20.32 -2.96
CA CYS A 119 0.65 -21.42 -3.50
C CYS A 119 -0.78 -20.99 -3.81
N GLU A 120 -1.31 -21.49 -4.92
CA GLU A 120 -2.74 -21.38 -5.22
C GLU A 120 -3.57 -22.21 -4.24
N THR A 121 -4.76 -21.72 -3.94
CA THR A 121 -5.69 -22.39 -3.02
C THR A 121 -6.97 -22.85 -3.68
N LYS A 122 -7.18 -22.51 -4.96
CA LYS A 122 -8.32 -22.99 -5.75
C LYS A 122 -8.51 -24.50 -5.67
N SER A 123 -9.78 -24.92 -5.59
CA SER A 123 -10.17 -26.34 -5.59
C SER A 123 -9.66 -27.05 -6.84
N ARG A 124 -9.16 -28.27 -6.65
CA ARG A 124 -8.58 -29.11 -7.70
C ARG A 124 -9.01 -30.57 -7.51
N PRO A 125 -8.99 -31.39 -8.59
CA PRO A 125 -9.23 -32.82 -8.47
C PRO A 125 -8.25 -33.45 -7.47
N ALA A 126 -8.75 -34.42 -6.70
CA ALA A 126 -7.93 -35.19 -5.77
C ALA A 126 -6.70 -35.79 -6.49
N GLY A 127 -5.54 -35.72 -5.85
CA GLY A 127 -4.27 -36.17 -6.43
C GLY A 127 -3.55 -35.14 -7.31
N THR A 128 -4.13 -33.98 -7.58
CA THR A 128 -3.45 -32.91 -8.33
C THR A 128 -2.61 -32.05 -7.36
N PRO A 129 -1.28 -31.92 -7.56
CA PRO A 129 -0.47 -31.05 -6.72
C PRO A 129 -0.90 -29.59 -6.84
N ARG A 130 -0.77 -28.82 -5.76
CA ARG A 130 -0.99 -27.36 -5.79
C ARG A 130 0.11 -26.71 -6.62
N VAL A 131 -0.26 -25.74 -7.45
CA VAL A 131 0.73 -24.88 -8.13
C VAL A 131 1.26 -23.92 -7.08
N CYS A 132 2.58 -23.93 -6.93
CA CYS A 132 3.30 -23.02 -6.06
C CYS A 132 4.48 -22.42 -6.82
N SER A 133 4.74 -21.15 -6.59
CA SER A 133 5.97 -20.47 -6.99
C SER A 133 6.81 -20.23 -5.75
N THR A 134 8.11 -20.51 -5.81
CA THR A 134 9.04 -20.36 -4.70
C THR A 134 10.28 -19.65 -5.17
N ASP A 135 10.76 -18.72 -4.35
CA ASP A 135 12.07 -18.11 -4.46
C ASP A 135 12.80 -18.27 -3.13
N GLU A 136 14.04 -18.77 -3.18
CA GLU A 136 14.79 -19.15 -1.99
C GLU A 136 16.29 -18.95 -2.23
N GLY A 137 16.97 -18.37 -1.24
CA GLY A 137 18.38 -18.06 -1.35
C GLY A 137 18.83 -17.03 -0.31
N THR A 138 20.05 -16.52 -0.49
CA THR A 138 20.61 -15.47 0.35
C THR A 138 20.43 -14.13 -0.34
N PHE A 139 19.56 -13.28 0.19
CA PHE A 139 19.19 -12.01 -0.41
C PHE A 139 19.51 -10.82 0.49
N SER A 140 20.11 -9.77 -0.08
CA SER A 140 20.38 -8.50 0.61
C SER A 140 19.18 -7.58 0.67
N GLN A 141 18.25 -7.69 -0.29
CA GLN A 141 17.12 -6.77 -0.42
C GLN A 141 15.78 -7.47 -0.27
N TYR A 142 15.49 -8.50 -1.07
CA TYR A 142 14.19 -9.17 -1.03
C TYR A 142 14.26 -10.58 -1.62
N ALA A 143 13.30 -11.41 -1.26
CA ALA A 143 12.94 -12.63 -1.99
C ALA A 143 11.66 -12.39 -2.82
N GLY A 144 11.56 -13.01 -3.99
CA GLY A 144 10.52 -12.81 -4.98
C GLY A 144 10.95 -11.87 -6.11
N PRO A 145 10.02 -11.41 -6.97
CA PRO A 145 8.58 -11.66 -6.93
C PRO A 145 8.20 -13.11 -7.31
N VAL A 146 7.44 -13.79 -6.45
CA VAL A 146 6.79 -15.06 -6.79
C VAL A 146 5.35 -14.81 -7.24
N ARG A 147 4.87 -15.56 -8.23
CA ARG A 147 3.56 -15.31 -8.85
C ARG A 147 2.76 -16.59 -9.03
N VAL A 148 1.45 -16.46 -8.90
CA VAL A 148 0.48 -17.51 -9.22
C VAL A 148 -0.75 -16.94 -9.91
N ASN A 149 -1.47 -17.79 -10.64
CA ASN A 149 -2.70 -17.42 -11.35
C ASN A 149 -3.93 -17.75 -10.48
N ASP A 150 -3.93 -17.16 -9.29
CA ASP A 150 -5.00 -17.22 -8.30
C ASP A 150 -4.99 -15.92 -7.49
N VAL A 151 -6.16 -15.51 -7.00
CA VAL A 151 -6.30 -14.37 -6.08
C VAL A 151 -6.23 -14.80 -4.63
N CYS A 152 -6.59 -16.04 -4.31
CA CYS A 152 -6.35 -16.57 -2.98
C CYS A 152 -5.06 -17.38 -3.00
N GLY A 153 -4.21 -17.11 -2.02
CA GLY A 153 -2.91 -17.75 -1.95
C GLY A 153 -2.50 -18.02 -0.52
N GLU A 154 -1.88 -19.17 -0.31
CA GLU A 154 -1.11 -19.44 0.91
C GLU A 154 0.31 -18.97 0.68
N VAL A 155 0.77 -18.08 1.54
CA VAL A 155 2.12 -17.53 1.49
C VAL A 155 2.92 -18.07 2.64
N THR A 156 4.13 -18.54 2.35
CA THR A 156 5.17 -18.86 3.33
C THR A 156 6.31 -17.87 3.16
N ALA A 157 6.64 -17.14 4.22
CA ALA A 157 7.79 -16.25 4.31
C ALA A 157 8.70 -16.72 5.45
N ILE A 158 9.93 -17.11 5.12
CA ILE A 158 10.94 -17.53 6.09
C ILE A 158 12.15 -16.61 5.95
N LEU A 159 12.69 -16.15 7.06
CA LEU A 159 13.97 -15.45 7.14
C LEU A 159 14.81 -16.11 8.23
N LYS A 160 16.04 -16.50 7.89
CA LYS A 160 16.98 -17.10 8.85
C LYS A 160 18.13 -16.18 9.18
N GLN A 161 18.53 -16.22 10.44
CA GLN A 161 19.77 -15.66 10.96
C GLN A 161 20.54 -16.77 11.68
N ASP A 162 21.80 -16.97 11.31
CA ASP A 162 22.67 -18.01 11.89
C ASP A 162 22.05 -19.42 11.84
N GLY A 163 21.33 -19.72 10.76
CA GLY A 163 20.62 -20.99 10.55
C GLY A 163 19.26 -21.10 11.25
N ILE A 164 18.91 -20.15 12.13
CA ILE A 164 17.67 -20.14 12.91
C ILE A 164 16.62 -19.28 12.20
N ALA A 165 15.40 -19.80 12.04
CA ALA A 165 14.28 -19.03 11.50
C ALA A 165 13.81 -17.98 12.52
N ILE A 166 14.11 -16.72 12.24
CA ILE A 166 13.63 -15.56 13.03
C ILE A 166 12.33 -14.99 12.47
N ILE A 167 12.00 -15.35 11.23
CA ILE A 167 10.65 -15.28 10.67
C ILE A 167 10.34 -16.67 10.10
N ASP A 168 9.18 -17.21 10.49
CA ASP A 168 8.55 -18.39 9.90
C ASP A 168 7.03 -18.14 9.86
N ARG A 169 6.58 -17.44 8.81
CA ARG A 169 5.19 -17.02 8.66
C ARG A 169 4.53 -17.82 7.56
N VAL A 170 3.44 -18.50 7.90
CA VAL A 170 2.49 -19.08 6.94
C VAL A 170 1.17 -18.36 7.09
N ARG A 171 0.61 -17.85 5.99
CA ARG A 171 -0.64 -17.09 6.02
C ARG A 171 -1.45 -17.32 4.76
N LEU A 172 -2.75 -17.56 4.94
CA LEU A 172 -3.72 -17.42 3.87
C LEU A 172 -4.00 -15.92 3.65
N VAL A 173 -3.79 -15.43 2.44
CA VAL A 173 -3.93 -14.00 2.17
C VAL A 173 -5.30 -13.71 1.54
N PRO A 174 -6.24 -13.06 2.26
CA PRO A 174 -7.57 -12.73 1.75
C PRO A 174 -7.54 -11.61 0.70
N PRO A 175 -8.62 -11.41 -0.09
CA PRO A 175 -9.87 -12.16 -0.05
C PRO A 175 -9.75 -13.54 -0.71
N CYS A 176 -10.26 -14.53 0.00
CA CYS A 176 -10.47 -15.89 -0.48
C CYS A 176 -11.97 -16.08 -0.61
N LYS A 177 -12.43 -16.62 -1.74
CA LYS A 177 -13.85 -16.91 -1.98
C LYS A 177 -14.22 -18.26 -1.38
#